data_AF-A0A148KLL3-F1
#
_entry.id   AF-A0A148KLL3-F1
#
_cell.length_a   1.000
_cell.length_b   1.000
_cell.length_c   1.000
_cell.angle_alpha   90.00
_cell.angle_beta   90.00
_cell.angle_gamma   90.00
#
_symmetry.space_group_name_H-M   'P 1'
#
loop_
_entity.id
_entity.type
_entity.pdbx_description
1 polymer ?
#
loop_
_entity_poly.entity_id
_entity_poly.type
_entity_poly.pdbx_seq_one_letter_code
_entity_poly.pdbx_strand_id
1 'polypeptide(L)' 'MKTSRDFSEVSLRLEQAYANCKDDAMTPQAQYDLYESIAIQILDSEFDEYEEGVLEEFLVAFLERKREELNIEEF' A
#
# COMPACT_ATOMS: atom_id res chain seq x y z
N MET A 1 -18.33 -8.69 5.39
CA MET A 1 -17.16 -8.99 4.54
C MET A 1 -17.25 -8.19 3.27
N LYS A 2 -16.34 -7.24 3.11
CA LYS A 2 -16.10 -6.53 1.85
C LYS A 2 -15.48 -7.50 0.84
N THR A 3 -15.73 -7.28 -0.45
CA THR A 3 -15.24 -8.12 -1.57
C THR A 3 -14.37 -7.28 -2.52
N SER A 4 -13.72 -7.90 -3.51
CA SER A 4 -12.76 -7.31 -4.47
C SER A 4 -13.14 -5.94 -5.10
N ARG A 5 -14.43 -5.55 -5.11
CA ARG A 5 -14.88 -4.21 -5.55
C ARG A 5 -14.42 -3.06 -4.64
N ASP A 6 -14.02 -3.33 -3.40
CA ASP A 6 -13.64 -2.33 -2.39
C ASP A 6 -12.14 -1.95 -2.44
N PHE A 7 -11.33 -2.66 -3.23
CA PHE A 7 -9.90 -2.36 -3.36
C PHE A 7 -9.61 -1.03 -4.06
N SER A 8 -10.58 -0.51 -4.82
CA SER A 8 -10.49 0.85 -5.40
C SER A 8 -10.45 1.91 -4.31
N GLU A 9 -11.16 1.70 -3.19
CA GLU A 9 -11.15 2.63 -2.07
C GLU A 9 -9.87 2.49 -1.26
N VAL A 10 -9.41 1.25 -1.01
CA VAL A 10 -8.13 0.97 -0.34
C VAL A 10 -6.97 1.62 -1.09
N SER A 11 -6.86 1.40 -2.40
CA SER A 11 -5.81 2.03 -3.22
C SER A 11 -5.91 3.55 -3.23
N LEU A 12 -7.11 4.13 -3.30
CA LEU A 12 -7.29 5.58 -3.23
C LEU A 12 -6.81 6.14 -1.89
N ARG A 13 -7.18 5.51 -0.77
CA ARG A 13 -6.75 5.94 0.57
C ARG A 13 -5.23 5.82 0.73
N LEU A 14 -4.65 4.74 0.22
CA LEU A 14 -3.22 4.51 0.25
C LEU A 14 -2.47 5.62 -0.52
N GLU A 15 -2.89 5.94 -1.74
CA GLU A 15 -2.29 7.02 -2.54
C GLU A 15 -2.50 8.41 -1.90
N GLN A 16 -3.65 8.65 -1.26
CA GLN A 16 -3.91 9.89 -0.52
C GLN A 16 -3.01 10.02 0.71
N ALA A 17 -2.86 8.96 1.50
CA ALA A 17 -1.97 8.92 2.65
C ALA A 17 -0.52 9.15 2.22
N TYR A 18 -0.09 8.51 1.13
CA TYR A 18 1.23 8.72 0.56
C TYR A 18 1.42 10.17 0.12
N ALA A 19 0.48 10.75 -0.63
CA ALA A 19 0.55 12.14 -1.09
C ALA A 19 0.62 13.15 0.06
N ASN A 20 -0.02 12.86 1.19
CA ASN A 20 0.01 13.72 2.38
C ASN A 20 1.30 13.60 3.20
N CYS A 21 1.97 12.45 3.14
CA CYS A 21 3.17 12.16 3.95
C CYS A 21 4.48 12.26 3.15
N LYS A 22 4.42 12.17 1.81
CA LYS A 22 5.61 12.20 0.97
C LYS A 22 6.31 13.56 1.06
N ASP A 23 7.63 13.51 0.99
CA ASP A 23 8.48 14.67 0.78
C ASP A 23 9.11 14.56 -0.62
N ASP A 24 9.20 15.67 -1.34
CA ASP A 24 9.73 15.69 -2.72
C ASP A 24 11.23 15.33 -2.78
N ALA A 25 11.94 15.37 -1.65
CA ALA A 25 13.33 14.95 -1.54
C ALA A 25 13.53 13.47 -1.20
N MET A 26 12.46 12.67 -1.07
CA MET A 26 12.57 11.25 -0.74
C MET A 26 13.24 10.44 -1.86
N THR A 27 14.18 9.59 -1.47
CA THR A 27 14.77 8.58 -2.36
C THR A 27 13.69 7.55 -2.77
N PRO A 28 13.84 6.84 -3.91
CA PRO A 28 12.90 5.79 -4.29
C PRO A 28 12.68 4.76 -3.17
N GLN A 29 13.74 4.34 -2.48
CA GLN A 29 13.62 3.45 -1.32
C GLN A 29 12.77 4.06 -0.21
N ALA A 30 13.01 5.32 0.18
CA ALA A 30 12.21 5.98 1.22
C ALA A 30 10.74 6.16 0.81
N GLN A 31 10.45 6.36 -0.49
CA GLN A 31 9.09 6.40 -1.01
C GLN A 31 8.41 5.04 -0.87
N TYR A 32 9.12 3.96 -1.16
CA TYR A 32 8.63 2.60 -1.00
C TYR A 32 8.42 2.24 0.47
N ASP A 33 9.36 2.56 1.36
CA ASP A 33 9.24 2.34 2.81
C ASP A 33 8.01 3.09 3.37
N LEU A 34 7.71 4.28 2.85
CA LEU A 34 6.49 5.03 3.20
C LEU A 34 5.23 4.29 2.72
N TYR A 35 5.24 3.76 1.50
CA TYR A 35 4.13 2.94 0.99
C TYR A 35 3.92 1.68 1.85
N GLU A 36 4.98 0.98 2.25
CA GLU A 36 4.91 -0.19 3.14
C GLU A 36 4.30 0.18 4.50
N SER A 37 4.78 1.28 5.11
CA SER A 37 4.26 1.77 6.39
C SER A 37 2.77 2.10 6.33
N ILE A 38 2.30 2.71 5.24
CA ILE A 38 0.88 3.01 5.04
C ILE A 38 0.07 1.72 4.83
N ALA A 39 0.57 0.78 4.03
CA ALA A 39 -0.09 -0.49 3.79
C ALA A 39 -0.30 -1.28 5.08
N ILE A 40 0.72 -1.35 5.94
CA ILE A 40 0.64 -1.99 7.27
C ILE A 40 -0.44 -1.32 8.13
N GLN A 41 -0.46 0.01 8.20
CA GLN A 41 -1.48 0.74 8.97
C GLN A 41 -2.90 0.48 8.49
N ILE A 42 -3.10 0.39 7.17
CA ILE A 42 -4.39 0.05 6.57
C ILE A 42 -4.77 -1.39 6.93
N LEU A 43 -3.83 -2.33 6.79
CA LEU A 43 -4.05 -3.73 7.14
C LEU A 43 -4.46 -3.86 8.61
N ASP A 44 -3.71 -3.25 9.53
CA ASP A 44 -3.98 -3.28 10.97
C ASP A 44 -5.35 -2.66 11.32
N SER A 45 -5.80 -1.64 10.58
CA SER A 45 -7.06 -0.95 10.86
C SER A 45 -8.28 -1.63 10.26
N GLU A 46 -8.14 -2.34 9.14
CA GLU A 46 -9.27 -2.81 8.32
C GLU A 46 -9.31 -4.34 8.17
N PHE A 47 -8.33 -5.09 8.71
CA PHE A 47 -8.22 -6.55 8.56
C PHE A 47 -9.55 -7.29 8.87
N ASP A 48 -10.27 -6.89 9.92
CA ASP A 48 -11.54 -7.49 10.34
C ASP A 48 -12.71 -7.24 9.37
N GLU A 49 -12.59 -6.28 8.46
CA GLU A 49 -13.64 -5.91 7.51
C GLU A 49 -13.64 -6.76 6.22
N TYR A 50 -12.49 -7.35 5.90
CA TYR A 50 -12.24 -8.18 4.72
C TYR A 50 -12.23 -9.66 5.09
N GLU A 51 -12.29 -10.53 4.09
CA GLU A 51 -12.03 -11.95 4.35
C GLU A 51 -10.55 -12.15 4.72
N GLU A 52 -10.28 -13.18 5.52
CA GLU A 52 -8.92 -13.51 5.95
C GLU A 52 -7.97 -13.61 4.75
N GLY A 53 -6.82 -12.92 4.83
CA GLY A 53 -5.80 -12.89 3.78
C GLY A 53 -6.12 -12.01 2.56
N VAL A 54 -7.38 -11.66 2.31
CA VAL A 54 -7.77 -10.95 1.07
C VAL A 54 -7.22 -9.53 0.99
N LEU A 55 -7.22 -8.78 2.10
CA LEU A 55 -6.63 -7.44 2.15
C LEU A 55 -5.10 -7.50 2.09
N GLU A 56 -4.49 -8.46 2.78
CA GLU A 56 -3.04 -8.66 2.81
C GLU A 56 -2.51 -8.98 1.40
N GLU A 57 -3.10 -9.96 0.71
CA GLU A 57 -2.72 -10.32 -0.65
C GLU A 57 -2.82 -9.14 -1.62
N PHE A 58 -3.88 -8.32 -1.49
CA PHE A 58 -4.03 -7.12 -2.29
C PHE A 58 -2.93 -6.09 -2.02
N LEU A 59 -2.62 -5.82 -0.75
CA LEU A 59 -1.61 -4.85 -0.36
C LEU A 59 -0.21 -5.29 -0.78
N VAL A 60 0.11 -6.59 -0.66
CA VAL A 60 1.38 -7.15 -1.15
C VAL A 60 1.51 -6.93 -2.66
N ALA A 61 0.49 -7.29 -3.45
CA ALA A 61 0.50 -7.06 -4.90
C ALA A 61 0.59 -5.57 -5.28
N PHE A 62 -0.03 -4.69 -4.47
CA PHE A 62 0.10 -3.24 -4.65
C PHE A 62 1.54 -2.77 -4.42
N LEU A 63 2.18 -3.24 -3.34
CA LEU A 63 3.56 -2.89 -3.01
C LEU A 63 4.54 -3.39 -4.07
N GLU A 64 4.38 -4.61 -4.56
CA GLU A 64 5.22 -5.13 -5.66
C GLU A 64 5.19 -4.21 -6.88
N ARG A 65 4.00 -3.75 -7.28
CA ARG A 65 3.85 -2.78 -8.39
C ARG A 65 4.53 -1.45 -8.09
N LYS A 66 4.45 -0.95 -6.85
CA LYS A 66 5.17 0.28 -6.46
C LYS A 66 6.68 0.11 -6.48
N ARG A 67 7.17 -1.06 -6.10
CA ARG A 67 8.61 -1.38 -6.20
C ARG A 67 9.10 -1.30 -7.65
N GLU A 68 8.33 -1.87 -8.57
CA GLU A 68 8.59 -1.78 -10.02
C GLU A 68 8.54 -0.34 -10.52
N GLU A 69 7.49 0.42 -10.18
CA GLU A 69 7.33 1.83 -10.57
C GLU A 69 8.49 2.72 -10.09
N LEU A 70 9.04 2.42 -8.90
CA LEU A 70 10.14 3.14 -8.29
C LEU A 70 11.53 2.64 -8.71
N ASN A 71 11.60 1.60 -9.55
CA ASN A 71 12.85 0.96 -10.00
C ASN A 71 13.76 0.53 -8.84
N ILE A 72 13.18 -0.07 -7.81
CA ILE A 72 13.93 -0.62 -6.68
C ILE A 72 14.31 -2.07 -7.02
N GLU A 73 15.60 -2.33 -7.18
CA GLU A 73 16.13 -3.67 -7.44
C GLU A 73 16.13 -4.49 -6.14
N GLU A 74 15.66 -5.74 -6.19
CA GLU A 74 15.91 -6.71 -5.12
C GLU A 74 17.41 -7.07 -5.15
N PHE A 75 18.11 -6.83 -4.03
CA PHE A 75 19.50 -7.21 -3.85
C PHE A 75 19.66 -8.71 -3.52
#